data_AF-A0A379LRV1-F1
#
_entry.id   AF-A0A379LRV1-F1
#
_cell.length_a   1.000
_cell.length_b   1.000
_cell.length_c   1.000
_cell.angle_alpha   90.00
_cell.angle_beta   90.00
_cell.angle_gamma   90.00
#
_symmetry.space_group_name_H-M   'P 1'
#
loop_
_entity.id
_entity.type
_entity.pdbx_description
1 polymer ?
#
loop_
_entity_poly.entity_id
_entity_poly.type
_entity_poly.pdbx_seq_one_letter_code
_entity_poly.pdbx_strand_id
1 'polypeptide(L)'
;MYDKEKTDNYNENPWGGGLGISRYSDSGNWSALYAMAFKDSHNEWQPIVGYGWEKGWYPGSNQDFRLGAGLTAGITAREDFGNYIPLPIILPLFSAGYKALNVQFTYIPGTYNNGNVLFAWFRYAF
;
A
#
# COMPACT_ATOMS: atom_id res chain seq x y z
N MET A 1 -3.42 -20.78 23.64
CA MET A 1 -2.93 -21.87 22.79
C MET A 1 -4.00 -22.04 21.72
N TYR A 2 -3.73 -21.59 20.50
CA TYR A 2 -4.74 -21.48 19.44
C TYR A 2 -4.94 -22.82 18.72
N ASP A 3 -6.20 -23.19 18.47
CA ASP A 3 -6.61 -24.40 17.77
C ASP A 3 -6.20 -24.38 16.30
N LYS A 4 -5.55 -25.47 15.90
CA LYS A 4 -4.94 -25.74 14.59
C LYS A 4 -5.96 -26.26 13.56
N GLU A 5 -7.04 -25.52 13.30
CA GLU A 5 -8.10 -26.00 12.38
C GLU A 5 -8.64 -24.97 11.37
N LYS A 6 -7.84 -23.99 10.95
CA LYS A 6 -8.21 -23.08 9.85
C LYS A 6 -7.03 -22.63 8.95
N THR A 7 -6.07 -23.52 8.72
CA THR A 7 -4.88 -23.23 7.92
C THR A 7 -4.89 -24.01 6.61
N ASP A 8 -5.83 -23.74 5.69
CA ASP A 8 -5.76 -24.31 4.33
C ASP A 8 -6.63 -23.67 3.22
N ASN A 9 -7.08 -22.41 3.34
CA ASN A 9 -7.74 -21.72 2.21
C ASN A 9 -7.57 -20.19 2.28
N TYR A 10 -6.35 -19.70 2.48
CA TYR A 10 -6.05 -18.29 2.21
C TYR A 10 -5.13 -18.22 1.00
N ASN A 11 -5.66 -17.65 -0.07
CA ASN A 11 -4.97 -17.46 -1.33
C ASN A 11 -3.73 -16.56 -1.12
N GLU A 12 -2.53 -17.16 -1.09
CA GLU A 12 -1.26 -16.46 -0.84
C GLU A 12 -0.74 -15.65 -2.05
N ASN A 13 -1.54 -15.52 -3.12
CA ASN A 13 -1.20 -14.77 -4.31
C ASN A 13 -2.20 -13.61 -4.55
N PRO A 14 -2.11 -12.50 -3.82
CA PRO A 14 -2.85 -11.29 -4.17
C PRO A 14 -2.22 -10.67 -5.43
N TRP A 15 -2.77 -11.01 -6.59
CA TRP A 15 -2.41 -10.35 -7.85
C TRP A 15 -3.08 -8.98 -7.89
N GLY A 16 -2.29 -7.96 -8.15
CA GLY A 16 -2.77 -6.60 -8.26
C GLY A 16 -1.78 -5.75 -9.04
N GLY A 17 -2.21 -4.55 -9.37
CA GLY A 17 -1.38 -3.60 -10.08
C GLY A 17 -1.97 -2.21 -10.00
N GLY A 18 -1.17 -1.24 -10.39
CA GLY A 18 -1.64 0.13 -10.45
C GLY A 18 -0.63 1.05 -11.08
N LEU A 19 -1.06 2.29 -11.20
CA LEU A 19 -0.33 3.37 -11.82
C LEU A 19 -0.55 4.64 -11.00
N GLY A 20 0.38 5.58 -11.12
CA GLY A 20 0.29 6.84 -10.42
C GLY A 20 1.24 7.86 -11.00
N ILE A 21 0.93 9.13 -10.72
CA ILE A 21 1.78 10.26 -11.06
C ILE A 21 2.40 10.73 -9.76
N SER A 22 3.73 10.77 -9.74
CA SER A 22 4.48 11.13 -8.54
C SER A 22 5.48 12.23 -8.79
N ARG A 23 5.84 12.92 -7.71
CA ARG A 23 6.87 13.96 -7.70
C ARG A 23 7.68 13.91 -6.42
N TYR A 24 8.91 14.38 -6.52
CA TYR A 24 9.75 14.69 -5.36
C TYR A 24 9.81 16.20 -5.17
N SER A 25 9.74 16.66 -3.92
CA SER A 25 9.97 18.06 -3.57
C SER A 25 11.48 18.35 -3.48
N ASP A 26 11.85 19.63 -3.45
CA ASP A 26 13.25 20.07 -3.25
C ASP A 26 13.84 19.56 -1.93
N SER A 27 12.99 19.34 -0.93
CA SER A 27 13.35 18.73 0.36
C SER A 27 13.45 17.20 0.34
N GLY A 28 13.28 16.56 -0.83
CA GLY A 28 13.39 15.11 -1.01
C GLY A 28 12.18 14.30 -0.56
N ASN A 29 11.06 14.96 -0.23
CA ASN A 29 9.81 14.29 0.12
C ASN A 29 9.11 13.78 -1.14
N TRP A 30 8.45 12.64 -1.03
CA TRP A 30 7.71 12.05 -2.14
C TRP A 30 6.22 12.32 -1.99
N SER A 31 5.52 12.55 -3.10
CA SER A 31 4.07 12.57 -3.14
C SER A 31 3.54 12.00 -4.45
N ALA A 32 2.36 11.37 -4.42
CA ALA A 32 1.72 10.87 -5.63
C ALA A 32 0.21 10.81 -5.54
N LEU A 33 -0.44 10.96 -6.69
CA LEU A 33 -1.77 10.43 -6.92
C LEU A 33 -1.63 9.05 -7.54
N TYR A 34 -2.36 8.08 -7.01
CA TYR A 34 -2.31 6.70 -7.49
C TYR A 34 -3.71 6.11 -7.65
N ALA A 35 -3.79 5.13 -8.54
CA ALA A 35 -4.90 4.21 -8.69
C ALA A 35 -4.35 2.79 -8.74
N MET A 36 -4.84 1.90 -7.88
CA MET A 36 -4.48 0.49 -7.85
C MET A 36 -5.74 -0.36 -7.80
N ALA A 37 -5.65 -1.59 -8.30
CA ALA A 37 -6.65 -2.61 -8.09
C ALA A 37 -5.94 -3.90 -7.68
N PHE A 38 -6.44 -4.55 -6.63
CA PHE A 38 -5.88 -5.79 -6.11
C PHE A 38 -6.98 -6.79 -5.83
N LYS A 39 -6.68 -8.07 -6.01
CA LYS A 39 -7.58 -9.16 -5.61
C LYS A 39 -7.46 -9.45 -4.13
N ASP A 40 -8.58 -9.65 -3.48
CA ASP A 40 -8.62 -10.06 -2.08
C ASP A 40 -8.63 -11.60 -1.90
N SER A 41 -8.76 -12.05 -0.66
CA SER A 41 -8.79 -13.48 -0.32
C SER A 41 -9.95 -14.26 -0.94
N HIS A 42 -11.01 -13.57 -1.39
CA HIS A 42 -12.17 -14.16 -2.07
C HIS A 42 -12.09 -14.02 -3.61
N ASN A 43 -10.95 -13.56 -4.14
CA ASN A 43 -10.69 -13.36 -5.57
C ASN A 43 -11.52 -12.20 -6.18
N GLU A 44 -12.01 -11.28 -5.36
CA GLU A 44 -12.77 -10.11 -5.77
C GLU A 44 -11.84 -8.90 -5.96
N TRP A 45 -12.12 -8.07 -6.97
CA TRP A 45 -11.32 -6.90 -7.26
C TRP A 45 -11.67 -5.74 -6.33
N GLN A 46 -10.67 -5.23 -5.63
CA GLN A 46 -10.75 -4.04 -4.78
C GLN A 46 -10.00 -2.88 -5.42
N PRO A 47 -10.69 -1.89 -6.01
CA PRO A 47 -10.06 -0.67 -6.49
C PRO A 47 -9.77 0.28 -5.33
N ILE A 48 -8.63 0.96 -5.41
CA ILE A 48 -8.25 2.06 -4.53
C ILE A 48 -7.71 3.21 -5.36
N VAL A 49 -8.15 4.42 -5.05
CA VAL A 49 -7.52 5.66 -5.51
C VAL A 49 -7.10 6.48 -4.30
N GLY A 50 -5.97 7.17 -4.38
CA GLY A 50 -5.50 7.92 -3.24
C GLY A 50 -4.36 8.89 -3.54
N TYR A 51 -4.04 9.64 -2.50
CA TYR A 51 -2.88 10.53 -2.44
C TYR A 51 -1.95 10.06 -1.33
N GLY A 52 -0.72 9.72 -1.70
CA GLY A 52 0.35 9.35 -0.78
C GLY A 52 1.32 10.51 -0.59
N TRP A 53 1.83 10.66 0.64
CA TRP A 53 2.95 11.54 0.95
C TRP A 53 3.91 10.85 1.90
N GLU A 54 5.21 10.97 1.63
CA GLU A 54 6.27 10.43 2.48
C GLU A 54 7.37 11.46 2.68
N LYS A 55 7.78 11.62 3.94
CA LYS A 55 9.07 12.23 4.25
C LYS A 55 10.19 11.30 3.79
N GLY A 56 11.21 11.86 3.14
CA GLY A 56 12.36 11.09 2.63
C GLY A 56 13.63 11.29 3.45
N TRP A 57 14.36 10.21 3.68
CA TRP A 57 15.72 10.22 4.23
C TRP A 57 16.66 9.47 3.29
N TYR A 58 17.86 9.99 3.10
CA TYR A 58 18.85 9.45 2.15
C TYR A 58 20.16 9.15 2.88
N PRO A 59 20.26 8.01 3.59
CA PRO A 59 21.39 7.72 4.48
C PRO A 59 22.69 7.29 3.76
N GLY A 60 22.97 7.81 2.56
CA GLY A 60 24.19 7.51 1.82
C GLY A 60 24.70 8.71 1.02
N SER A 61 26.01 8.75 0.76
CA SER A 61 26.67 9.87 0.10
C SER A 61 26.15 10.16 -1.31
N ASN A 62 25.69 9.13 -2.02
CA ASN A 62 25.24 9.25 -3.41
C ASN A 62 23.73 9.53 -3.56
N GLN A 63 22.99 9.63 -2.46
CA GLN A 63 21.52 9.82 -2.45
C GLN A 63 20.71 8.77 -3.24
N ASP A 64 21.34 7.68 -3.69
CA ASP A 64 20.67 6.60 -4.41
C ASP A 64 19.72 5.79 -3.53
N PHE A 65 20.04 5.65 -2.24
CA PHE A 65 19.25 4.91 -1.28
C PHE A 65 18.32 5.84 -0.50
N ARG A 66 17.04 5.49 -0.46
CA ARG A 66 15.98 6.28 0.15
C ARG A 66 15.18 5.44 1.15
N LEU A 67 14.93 6.01 2.32
CA LEU A 67 13.91 5.54 3.26
C LEU A 67 12.78 6.56 3.33
N GLY A 68 11.54 6.08 3.43
CA GLY A 68 10.35 6.90 3.47
C GLY A 68 9.39 6.51 4.58
N ALA A 69 8.76 7.51 5.18
CA ALA A 69 7.64 7.31 6.08
C ALA A 69 6.66 8.47 5.95
N GLY A 70 5.37 8.16 5.98
CA GLY A 70 4.30 9.14 5.90
C GLY A 70 2.94 8.50 5.93
N LEU A 71 2.01 9.06 5.16
CA LEU A 71 0.61 8.68 5.16
C LEU A 71 0.08 8.62 3.74
N THR A 72 -0.90 7.76 3.53
CA THR A 72 -1.77 7.80 2.37
C THR A 72 -3.21 8.02 2.80
N ALA A 73 -3.93 8.86 2.04
CA ALA A 73 -5.36 9.04 2.18
C ALA A 73 -6.02 8.68 0.84
N GLY A 74 -7.08 7.89 0.88
CA GLY A 74 -7.71 7.40 -0.34
C GLY A 74 -9.14 6.96 -0.13
N ILE A 75 -9.72 6.49 -1.23
CA ILE A 75 -11.03 5.88 -1.28
C ILE A 75 -10.84 4.49 -1.86
N THR A 76 -11.34 3.48 -1.14
CA THR A 76 -11.40 2.10 -1.61
C THR A 76 -12.87 1.68 -1.73
N ALA A 77 -13.15 0.65 -2.51
CA ALA A 77 -14.48 0.04 -2.56
C ALA A 77 -14.33 -1.48 -2.44
N ARG A 78 -15.21 -2.11 -1.67
CA ARG A 78 -15.23 -3.56 -1.43
C ARG A 78 -16.63 -4.11 -1.68
N GLU A 79 -16.72 -5.28 -2.31
CA GLU A 79 -18.00 -5.95 -2.60
C GLU A 79 -18.67 -6.41 -1.29
N ASP A 80 -17.90 -7.03 -0.38
CA ASP A 80 -18.28 -7.45 0.98
C ASP A 80 -18.94 -6.35 1.85
N PHE A 81 -18.67 -5.07 1.56
CA PHE A 81 -19.14 -3.94 2.36
C PHE A 81 -20.17 -3.11 1.60
N GLY A 82 -21.43 -3.55 1.65
CA GLY A 82 -22.57 -2.80 1.13
C GLY A 82 -22.60 -2.63 -0.40
N ASN A 83 -21.96 -3.54 -1.15
CA ASN A 83 -21.93 -3.53 -2.62
C ASN A 83 -21.14 -2.34 -3.21
N TYR A 84 -19.83 -2.27 -2.93
CA TYR A 84 -18.90 -1.25 -3.44
C TYR A 84 -19.18 0.19 -2.95
N ILE A 85 -19.68 0.36 -1.73
CA ILE A 85 -19.75 1.69 -1.11
C ILE A 85 -18.32 2.25 -1.00
N PRO A 86 -18.07 3.50 -1.44
CA PRO A 86 -16.76 4.13 -1.31
C PRO A 86 -16.42 4.36 0.16
N LEU A 87 -15.34 3.75 0.62
CA LEU A 87 -14.83 3.83 1.98
C LEU A 87 -13.60 4.74 2.02
N PRO A 88 -13.64 5.86 2.75
CA PRO A 88 -12.45 6.68 2.97
C PRO A 88 -11.48 5.93 3.88
N ILE A 89 -10.19 5.96 3.55
CA ILE A 89 -9.13 5.36 4.35
C ILE A 89 -7.98 6.35 4.54
N ILE A 90 -7.34 6.28 5.70
CA ILE A 90 -6.07 6.94 5.99
C ILE A 90 -5.16 5.89 6.62
N LEU A 91 -4.01 5.66 6.01
CA LEU A 91 -3.10 4.59 6.41
C LEU A 91 -1.65 5.08 6.48
N PRO A 92 -0.83 4.51 7.38
CA PRO A 92 0.60 4.76 7.41
C PRO A 92 1.28 4.14 6.18
N LEU A 93 2.15 4.92 5.55
CA LEU A 93 2.89 4.53 4.35
C LEU A 93 4.40 4.55 4.64
N PHE A 94 5.09 3.51 4.22
CA PHE A 94 6.54 3.38 4.38
C PHE A 94 7.18 2.93 3.08
N SER A 95 8.42 3.36 2.84
CA SER A 95 9.19 2.94 1.68
C SER A 95 10.66 2.73 1.96
N ALA A 96 11.25 1.83 1.17
CA ALA A 96 12.68 1.68 1.00
C ALA A 96 12.98 1.56 -0.49
N GLY A 97 13.89 2.38 -1.01
CA GLY A 97 14.19 2.46 -2.42
C GLY A 97 15.66 2.59 -2.74
N TYR A 98 16.01 2.14 -3.93
CA TYR A 98 17.31 2.31 -4.55
C TYR A 98 17.11 2.77 -6.00
N LYS A 99 17.51 4.00 -6.30
CA LYS A 99 17.31 4.65 -7.61
C LYS A 99 15.82 4.64 -8.02
N ALA A 100 15.51 4.10 -9.19
CA ALA A 100 14.15 4.01 -9.73
C ALA A 100 13.27 2.97 -9.02
N LEU A 101 13.85 2.01 -8.31
CA LEU A 101 13.14 0.91 -7.67
C LEU A 101 12.82 1.26 -6.22
N ASN A 102 11.55 1.09 -5.83
CA ASN A 102 11.08 1.33 -4.48
C ASN A 102 10.16 0.20 -4.05
N VAL A 103 10.35 -0.30 -2.83
CA VAL A 103 9.38 -1.14 -2.14
C VAL A 103 8.59 -0.23 -1.22
N GLN A 104 7.27 -0.26 -1.33
CA GLN A 104 6.36 0.46 -0.44
C GLN A 104 5.46 -0.53 0.28
N PHE A 105 5.05 -0.16 1.47
CA PHE A 105 4.04 -0.91 2.19
C PHE A 105 3.18 0.01 3.06
N THR A 106 1.96 -0.44 3.30
CA THR A 106 1.01 0.18 4.21
C THR A 106 0.52 -0.84 5.23
N TYR A 107 0.30 -0.38 6.45
CA TYR A 107 -0.32 -1.20 7.48
C TYR A 107 -1.80 -0.84 7.58
N ILE A 108 -2.68 -1.82 7.37
CA ILE A 108 -4.12 -1.67 7.55
C ILE A 108 -4.44 -2.17 8.96
N PRO A 109 -4.83 -1.27 9.89
CA PRO A 109 -5.26 -1.69 11.22
C PRO A 109 -6.65 -2.33 11.16
N GLY A 110 -6.83 -3.40 11.91
CA GLY A 110 -8.08 -4.14 12.00
C GLY A 110 -8.47 -4.47 13.43
N THR A 111 -9.67 -4.99 13.61
CA THR A 111 -10.21 -5.46 14.89
C THR A 111 -9.96 -6.96 15.08
N TYR A 112 -10.25 -7.48 16.28
CA TYR A 112 -10.16 -8.92 16.56
C TYR A 112 -10.92 -9.72 15.48
N ASN A 113 -10.25 -10.71 14.87
CA ASN A 113 -10.69 -11.51 13.72
C ASN A 113 -10.88 -10.82 12.36
N ASN A 114 -10.59 -9.51 12.20
CA ASN A 114 -10.70 -8.83 10.90
C ASN A 114 -9.64 -7.75 10.71
N GLY A 115 -8.78 -7.89 9.69
CA GLY A 115 -8.12 -6.75 9.06
C GLY A 115 -6.77 -6.30 9.60
N ASN A 116 -5.95 -7.18 10.19
CA ASN A 116 -4.54 -6.88 10.44
C ASN A 116 -3.71 -7.31 9.21
N VAL A 117 -3.52 -6.40 8.26
CA VAL A 117 -2.90 -6.70 6.97
C VAL A 117 -1.75 -5.74 6.70
N LEU A 118 -0.58 -6.31 6.41
CA LEU A 118 0.52 -5.59 5.79
C LEU A 118 0.39 -5.76 4.27
N PHE A 119 0.18 -4.66 3.57
CA PHE A 119 0.06 -4.66 2.12
C PHE A 119 1.30 -3.98 1.52
N ALA A 120 2.06 -4.72 0.72
CA ALA A 120 3.32 -4.27 0.13
C ALA A 120 3.28 -4.37 -1.40
N TRP A 121 3.95 -3.43 -2.07
CA TRP A 121 4.06 -3.42 -3.53
C TRP A 121 5.41 -2.87 -3.99
N PHE A 122 5.82 -3.29 -5.18
CA PHE A 122 6.95 -2.72 -5.88
C PHE A 122 6.49 -1.53 -6.72
N ARG A 123 7.21 -0.41 -6.62
CA ARG A 123 7.06 0.78 -7.45
C ARG A 123 8.32 0.96 -8.29
N TYR A 124 8.13 1.03 -9.61
CA TYR A 124 9.17 1.43 -10.56
C TYR A 124 8.85 2.82 -11.10
N ALA A 125 9.80 3.75 -10.96
CA ALA A 125 9.71 5.07 -11.57
C ALA A 125 10.41 5.03 -12.94
N PHE A 126 9.73 5.50 -13.98
CA PHE A 126 10.22 5.56 -15.37
C PHE A 126 10.05 6.96 -15.95
#